data_AF-A0A3Q0GDQ3-F1
#
_entry.id   AF-A0A3Q0GDQ3-F1
#
_cell.length_a   1.000
_cell.length_b   1.000
_cell.length_c   1.000
_cell.angle_alpha   90.00
_cell.angle_beta   90.00
_cell.angle_gamma   90.00
#
_symmetry.space_group_name_H-M   'P 1'
#
loop_
_entity.id
_entity.type
_entity.pdbx_description
1 polymer ?
#
loop_
_entity_poly.entity_id
_entity_poly.type
_entity_poly.pdbx_seq_one_letter_code
_entity_poly.pdbx_strand_id
1 'polypeptide(L)'
;MLPRGPLGARWRRGGEFLHHISSKKARSSNFNCVVTTDVRHDGSEPMVDIMFGDGERLIMKGANLTTPEMLFALNSRCRAKELEAEEKVKKKSA
;
A
#
# COMPACT_ATOMS: atom_id res chain seq x y z
N MET A 1 15.16 25.87 10.07
CA MET A 1 14.24 25.09 10.93
C MET A 1 12.85 25.21 10.33
N LEU A 2 12.32 24.17 9.66
CA LEU A 2 10.95 24.21 9.16
C LEU A 2 9.99 23.96 10.34
N PRO A 3 8.90 24.74 10.46
CA PRO A 3 7.98 24.61 11.57
C PRO A 3 7.31 23.24 11.48
N ARG A 4 7.48 22.43 12.54
CA ARG A 4 6.69 21.21 12.77
C ARG A 4 5.26 21.63 13.09
N GLY A 5 4.51 22.08 12.08
CA GLY A 5 3.08 22.27 12.18
C GLY A 5 2.39 20.91 12.40
N PRO A 6 1.24 20.87 13.09
CA PRO A 6 0.50 19.63 13.25
C PRO A 6 0.09 19.17 11.85
N LEU A 7 0.73 18.12 11.35
CA LEU A 7 0.37 17.47 10.09
C LEU A 7 -1.15 17.28 10.11
N GLY A 8 -1.88 18.11 9.35
CA GLY A 8 -3.33 18.23 9.44
C GLY A 8 -4.00 16.86 9.36
N ALA A 9 -5.17 16.71 9.99
CA ALA A 9 -5.89 15.43 10.13
C ALA A 9 -6.04 14.60 8.83
N ARG A 10 -5.88 15.23 7.66
CA ARG A 10 -5.78 14.61 6.33
C ARG A 10 -4.56 13.67 6.18
N TRP A 11 -3.39 14.02 6.73
CA TRP A 11 -2.16 13.22 6.67
C TRP A 11 -2.18 12.01 7.61
N ARG A 12 -2.99 12.07 8.69
CA ARG A 12 -3.08 10.97 9.66
C ARG A 12 -3.46 9.64 9.03
N ARG A 13 -4.41 9.64 8.09
CA ARG A 13 -4.90 8.41 7.43
C ARG A 13 -3.81 7.72 6.62
N GLY A 14 -3.10 8.46 5.79
CA GLY A 14 -1.97 7.93 5.01
C GLY A 14 -0.82 7.46 5.90
N GLY A 15 -0.53 8.18 7.00
CA GLY A 15 0.49 7.81 7.97
C GLY A 15 0.15 6.54 8.76
N GLU A 16 -1.13 6.34 9.09
CA GLU A 16 -1.60 5.15 9.80
C GLU A 16 -1.58 3.89 8.92
N PHE A 17 -1.98 4.05 7.65
CA PHE A 17 -1.83 3.00 6.64
C PHE A 17 -0.36 2.62 6.47
N LEU A 18 0.53 3.61 6.32
CA LEU A 18 1.96 3.40 6.24
C LEU A 18 2.51 2.66 7.46
N HIS A 19 2.05 3.01 8.67
CA HIS A 19 2.45 2.35 9.90
C HIS A 19 2.10 0.85 9.89
N HIS A 20 0.91 0.50 9.37
CA HIS A 20 0.47 -0.89 9.28
C HIS A 20 1.29 -1.70 8.27
N ILE A 21 1.52 -1.16 7.07
CA ILE A 21 2.29 -1.86 6.02
C ILE A 21 3.79 -1.91 6.32
N SER A 22 4.30 -0.95 7.09
CA SER A 22 5.70 -0.93 7.54
C SER A 22 5.91 -1.80 8.78
N SER A 23 4.86 -2.43 9.33
CA SER A 23 4.99 -3.33 10.47
C SER A 23 5.90 -4.52 10.14
N LYS A 24 6.58 -5.05 11.16
CA LYS A 24 7.44 -6.23 11.02
C LYS A 24 6.69 -7.43 10.43
N LYS A 25 5.39 -7.55 10.71
CA LYS A 25 4.52 -8.61 10.21
C LYS A 25 4.33 -8.52 8.69
N ALA A 26 4.07 -7.33 8.17
CA ALA A 26 3.95 -7.11 6.73
C ALA A 26 5.29 -7.30 6.02
N ARG A 27 6.39 -6.79 6.60
CA ARG A 27 7.75 -6.98 6.05
C ARG A 27 8.22 -8.44 6.09
N SER A 28 7.82 -9.22 7.10
CA SER A 28 8.17 -10.65 7.17
C SER A 28 7.44 -11.51 6.15
N SER A 29 6.27 -11.09 5.68
CA SER A 29 5.51 -11.82 4.65
C SER A 29 6.13 -11.68 3.26
N ASN A 30 6.81 -10.57 2.97
CA ASN A 30 7.48 -10.37 1.69
C ASN A 30 8.74 -9.51 1.84
N PHE A 31 9.91 -10.15 1.90
CA PHE A 31 11.21 -9.48 1.98
C PHE A 31 11.57 -8.69 0.71
N ASN A 32 10.98 -9.02 -0.44
CA ASN A 32 11.17 -8.28 -1.70
C ASN A 32 10.28 -7.03 -1.79
N CYS A 33 9.36 -6.82 -0.84
CA CYS A 33 8.47 -5.66 -0.83
C CYS A 33 9.24 -4.41 -0.41
N VAL A 34 9.44 -3.48 -1.36
CA VAL A 34 10.03 -2.17 -1.12
C VAL A 34 8.91 -1.18 -0.80
N VAL A 35 8.90 -0.67 0.43
CA VAL A 35 7.95 0.37 0.87
C VAL A 35 8.65 1.73 0.79
N THR A 36 8.24 2.57 -0.17
CA THR A 36 8.76 3.93 -0.36
C THR A 36 7.73 4.96 0.06
N THR A 37 8.17 6.06 0.67
CA THR A 37 7.28 7.13 1.16
C THR A 37 7.77 8.48 0.70
N ASP A 38 6.94 9.19 -0.06
CA ASP A 38 7.22 10.55 -0.51
C ASP A 38 6.33 11.54 0.26
N VAL A 39 6.94 12.32 1.14
CA VAL A 39 6.22 13.27 2.01
C VAL A 39 6.38 14.67 1.42
N ARG A 40 5.27 15.22 0.92
CA ARG A 40 5.23 16.58 0.36
C ARG A 40 4.43 17.51 1.26
N HIS A 41 4.86 18.77 1.32
CA HIS A 41 4.15 19.85 2.04
C HIS A 41 3.56 20.89 1.06
N ASP A 42 3.33 20.46 -0.18
CA ASP A 42 2.81 21.26 -1.31
C ASP A 42 1.27 21.36 -1.32
N GLY A 43 0.59 20.78 -0.31
CA GLY A 43 -0.87 20.72 -0.24
C GLY A 43 -1.49 19.63 -1.11
N SER A 44 -0.67 18.80 -1.77
CA SER A 44 -1.14 17.66 -2.57
C SER A 44 -1.91 16.64 -1.72
N GLU A 45 -2.85 15.98 -2.35
CA GLU A 45 -3.64 14.92 -1.70
C GLU A 45 -2.78 13.69 -1.41
N PRO A 46 -2.96 13.02 -0.25
CA PRO A 46 -2.24 11.80 0.05
C PRO A 46 -2.65 10.71 -0.95
N MET A 47 -1.66 10.09 -1.58
CA MET A 47 -1.83 9.05 -2.59
C MET A 47 -0.94 7.87 -2.25
N VAL A 48 -1.47 6.67 -2.44
CA VAL A 48 -0.73 5.41 -2.26
C VAL A 48 -0.68 4.72 -3.62
N ASP A 49 0.54 4.50 -4.11
CA ASP A 49 0.83 3.72 -5.31
C ASP A 49 1.50 2.40 -4.88
N ILE A 50 0.94 1.28 -5.31
CA ILE A 50 1.46 -0.07 -5.03
C ILE A 50 1.74 -0.73 -6.37
N MET A 51 3.00 -1.11 -6.58
CA MET A 51 3.41 -1.87 -7.75
C MET A 51 3.58 -3.34 -7.36
N PHE A 52 2.85 -4.22 -8.04
CA PHE A 52 2.95 -5.66 -7.87
C PHE A 52 4.06 -6.23 -8.77
N GLY A 53 4.56 -7.42 -8.41
CA GLY A 53 5.66 -8.08 -9.12
C GLY A 53 5.30 -8.54 -10.55
N ASP A 54 4.02 -8.65 -10.87
CA ASP A 54 3.50 -8.92 -12.21
C ASP A 54 3.41 -7.65 -13.09
N GLY A 55 3.75 -6.49 -12.55
CA GLY A 55 3.71 -5.20 -13.24
C GLY A 55 2.39 -4.44 -13.09
N GLU A 56 1.39 -5.02 -12.40
CA GLU A 56 0.17 -4.30 -12.08
C GLU A 56 0.41 -3.17 -11.06
N ARG A 57 -0.39 -2.12 -11.15
CA ARG A 57 -0.36 -0.99 -10.22
C ARG A 57 -1.72 -0.76 -9.60
N LEU A 58 -1.74 -0.66 -8.28
CA LEU A 58 -2.90 -0.23 -7.50
C LEU A 58 -2.65 1.18 -6.97
N ILE A 59 -3.46 2.11 -7.48
CA ILE A 59 -3.44 3.51 -7.07
C ILE A 59 -4.66 3.77 -6.18
N MET A 60 -4.40 4.24 -4.95
CA MET A 60 -5.41 4.60 -3.98
C MET A 60 -5.27 6.07 -3.56
N LYS A 61 -6.34 6.85 -3.72
CA LYS A 61 -6.38 8.25 -3.27
C LYS A 61 -6.79 8.30 -1.79
N GLY A 62 -5.83 8.50 -0.90
CA GLY A 62 -6.02 8.54 0.56
C GLY A 62 -6.80 9.75 1.09
N ALA A 63 -7.17 10.70 0.22
CA ALA A 63 -8.04 11.82 0.59
C ALA A 63 -9.45 11.35 0.98
N ASN A 64 -10.00 10.39 0.23
CA ASN A 64 -11.38 9.89 0.34
C ASN A 64 -11.48 8.48 0.91
N LEU A 65 -10.35 7.82 1.16
CA LEU A 65 -10.31 6.46 1.68
C LEU A 65 -9.89 6.46 3.15
N THR A 66 -10.50 5.57 3.92
CA THR A 66 -10.11 5.28 5.29
C THR A 66 -9.01 4.21 5.33
N THR A 67 -8.21 4.21 6.40
CA THR A 67 -7.17 3.19 6.66
C THR A 67 -7.67 1.74 6.45
N PRO A 68 -8.81 1.30 7.00
CA PRO A 68 -9.30 -0.06 6.80
C PRO A 68 -9.70 -0.36 5.36
N GLU A 69 -10.27 0.60 4.61
CA GLU A 69 -10.61 0.39 3.20
C GLU A 69 -9.36 0.19 2.34
N MET A 70 -8.31 0.96 2.60
CA MET A 70 -7.02 0.81 1.91
C MET A 70 -6.38 -0.55 2.20
N LEU A 71 -6.44 -1.00 3.46
CA LEU A 71 -5.95 -2.33 3.86
C LEU A 71 -6.78 -3.45 3.22
N PHE A 72 -8.10 -3.30 3.18
CA PHE A 72 -8.99 -4.28 2.58
C PHE A 72 -8.76 -4.40 1.06
N ALA A 73 -8.64 -3.27 0.36
CA ALA A 73 -8.36 -3.24 -1.08
C ALA A 73 -7.01 -3.91 -1.41
N LEU A 74 -5.97 -3.62 -0.62
CA LEU A 74 -4.67 -4.28 -0.75
C LEU A 74 -4.78 -5.79 -0.49
N ASN A 75 -5.45 -6.21 0.59
CA ASN A 75 -5.58 -7.64 0.93
C ASN A 75 -6.36 -8.41 -0.14
N SER A 76 -7.47 -7.84 -0.62
CA SER A 76 -8.29 -8.42 -1.69
C SER A 76 -7.47 -8.63 -2.97
N ARG A 77 -6.64 -7.64 -3.35
CA ARG A 77 -5.74 -7.77 -4.50
C ARG A 77 -4.64 -8.81 -4.28
N CYS A 78 -4.03 -8.85 -3.10
CA CYS A 78 -3.05 -9.89 -2.77
C CYS A 78 -3.65 -11.30 -2.88
N ARG A 79 -4.86 -11.53 -2.34
CA ARG A 79 -5.54 -12.82 -2.41
C ARG A 79 -5.92 -13.21 -3.84
N ALA A 80 -6.44 -12.26 -4.63
CA ALA A 80 -6.74 -12.51 -6.02
C ALA A 80 -5.48 -12.94 -6.79
N LYS A 81 -4.36 -12.25 -6.55
CA LYS A 81 -3.06 -12.57 -7.16
C LYS A 81 -2.48 -13.91 -6.71
N GLU A 82 -2.68 -14.28 -5.44
CA GLU A 82 -2.26 -15.58 -4.91
C GLU A 82 -2.99 -16.72 -5.63
N LEU A 83 -4.31 -16.61 -5.79
CA LEU A 83 -5.12 -17.57 -6.56
C LEU A 83 -4.70 -17.62 -8.04
N GLU A 84 -4.50 -16.46 -8.67
CA GLU A 84 -4.01 -16.39 -10.06
C GLU A 84 -2.62 -17.02 -10.24
N ALA A 85 -1.74 -16.89 -9.24
CA ALA A 85 -0.42 -17.51 -9.25
C ALA A 85 -0.51 -19.04 -9.13
N GLU A 86 -1.37 -19.55 -8.23
CA GLU A 86 -1.61 -20.99 -8.07
C GLU A 86 -2.20 -21.63 -9.35
N GLU A 87 -3.14 -20.96 -10.02
CA GLU A 87 -3.70 -21.44 -11.28
C GLU A 87 -2.68 -21.48 -12.42
N LYS A 88 -1.76 -20.51 -12.48
CA LYS A 88 -0.66 -20.49 -13.47
C LYS A 88 0.37 -21.59 -13.22
N VAL A 89 0.59 -21.99 -11.96
CA VAL A 89 1.44 -23.14 -11.64
C VAL A 89 0.76 -24.43 -12.08
N LYS A 90 -0.55 -24.59 -11.85
CA LYS A 90 -1.31 -25.78 -12.28
C LYS A 90 -1.34 -25.99 -13.80
N LYS A 91 -1.38 -24.92 -14.59
CA LYS A 91 -1.33 -24.99 -16.06
C LYS A 91 0.06 -25.25 -16.66
N LYS A 92 1.14 -25.05 -15.89
CA LYS A 92 2.52 -25.32 -16.35
C LYS A 92 2.97 -26.76 -16.08
N SER A 93 2.19 -27.52 -15.33
CA SER A 93 2.47 -28.92 -14.96
C SER A 93 1.71 -29.95 -15.80
N ALA A 94 1.02 -29.51 -16.86
CA ALA A 94 0.24 -30.34 -17.77
C ALA A 94 0.77 -30.23 -19.21
#